data_AF-A0A254RLJ0-F1
#
_entry.id   AF-A0A254RLJ0-F1
#
_cell.length_a   1.000
_cell.length_b   1.000
_cell.length_c   1.000
_cell.angle_alpha   90.00
_cell.angle_beta   90.00
_cell.angle_gamma   90.00
#
_symmetry.space_group_name_H-M   'P 1'
#
loop_
_entity.id
_entity.type
_entity.pdbx_description
1 polymer ?
#
loop_
_entity_poly.entity_id
_entity_poly.type
_entity_poly.pdbx_seq_one_letter_code
_entity_poly.pdbx_strand_id
1 'polypeptide(L)'
;MKNKFLALLISSAFLFAACGDDSSSTSANASGEESSSSLEDGDDSSSSSEKGDAKSSSSKKGEKSSSSEKASEKSSSSEKSSDKSSSSTKDDSKSSSSESPKSSSSEATESSSSEVSSSSVVTPEGTRAAKLADLEKNVELKLFDQTVYLSTGSKLGVVSLRIPDELWAVTYTDFANGVVNFKSNNTGMQYSKTDAATKIVEKVNQGFKISFVVDDEGTVMYSVDGSEDYSEAVKASVAVQKGKVSKADSIKNKIYECADGDTTRVFRFFDGSYIYENSVNDKVVNWHAGRYDVQRSTLLMLPLHYVGEIRTLFIHSVGTDNTISMGSDVTVSCTANNLEYDYEKAEDFVGEWVASKDGVDWTFTLKADGTSKLEAVEGAKKVEYKAGTWEIYGYYMMINNHTFLRAGSTTSMYGQLQTGPIDPKTGKISGFSFIHNDTDTPHIPTSFDAPEFDD
;
A
#
# COMPACT_ATOMS: atom_id res chain seq x y z
N MET A 1 50.64 22.04 38.33
CA MET A 1 49.78 21.62 39.46
C MET A 1 48.40 21.33 38.87
N LYS A 2 48.10 20.09 38.46
CA LYS A 2 47.39 19.05 39.23
C LYS A 2 46.25 19.61 40.09
N ASN A 3 45.01 19.48 39.62
CA ASN A 3 43.85 19.29 40.47
C ASN A 3 43.06 18.07 39.97
N LYS A 4 42.95 17.09 40.86
CA LYS A 4 42.05 15.93 40.82
C LYS A 4 40.65 16.38 41.24
N PHE A 5 39.62 15.65 40.80
CA PHE A 5 38.29 15.40 41.38
C PHE A 5 37.35 15.11 40.19
N LEU A 6 36.40 14.17 40.18
CA LEU A 6 35.92 13.15 41.09
C LEU A 6 35.04 12.25 40.21
N ALA A 7 35.14 10.93 40.33
CA ALA A 7 34.22 10.01 39.67
C ALA A 7 32.85 10.04 40.38
N LEU A 8 31.76 10.07 39.61
CA LEU A 8 30.44 9.68 40.10
C LEU A 8 29.73 8.83 39.03
N LEU A 9 29.63 7.53 39.31
CA LEU A 9 28.78 6.54 38.66
C LEU A 9 27.35 6.71 39.18
N ILE A 10 26.37 6.80 38.28
CA ILE A 10 24.98 6.42 38.59
C ILE A 10 24.43 5.65 37.39
N SER A 11 24.37 4.33 37.57
CA SER A 11 23.55 3.40 36.79
C SER A 11 22.11 3.52 37.26
N SER A 12 21.17 3.68 36.33
CA SER A 12 19.75 3.43 36.59
C SER A 12 19.12 2.76 35.37
N ALA A 13 18.95 1.44 35.48
CA ALA A 13 18.06 0.66 34.65
C ALA A 13 16.62 0.89 35.13
N PHE A 14 15.71 1.21 34.21
CA PHE A 14 14.28 1.17 34.47
C PHE A 14 13.63 0.15 33.53
N LEU A 15 13.21 -0.96 34.14
CA LEU A 15 12.20 -1.86 33.63
C LEU A 15 10.84 -1.18 33.84
N PHE A 16 10.01 -1.10 32.79
CA PHE A 16 8.58 -0.80 32.94
C PHE A 16 7.78 -2.06 32.67
N ALA A 17 7.20 -2.59 33.75
CA ALA A 17 6.13 -3.56 33.74
C ALA A 17 4.78 -2.85 33.68
N ALA A 18 3.83 -3.47 33.00
CA ALA A 18 2.43 -3.07 32.91
C ALA A 18 1.60 -3.55 34.13
N CYS A 19 0.68 -2.71 34.59
CA CYS A 19 -0.61 -2.91 35.29
C CYS A 19 -1.07 -1.49 35.71
N GLY A 20 -2.28 -0.98 35.46
CA GLY A 20 -3.60 -1.58 35.67
C GLY A 20 -4.14 -1.05 36.99
N ASP A 21 -5.01 -0.05 36.97
CA ASP A 21 -5.82 0.35 38.14
C ASP A 21 -7.22 0.78 37.72
N ASP A 22 -8.17 0.28 38.50
CA ASP A 22 -9.62 0.33 38.39
C ASP A 22 -10.16 1.66 38.94
N SER A 23 -11.29 2.13 38.39
CA SER A 23 -12.22 2.95 39.16
C SER A 23 -13.65 2.79 38.66
N SER A 24 -14.43 2.08 39.46
CA SER A 24 -15.88 1.93 39.37
C SER A 24 -16.63 2.92 40.28
N SER A 25 -17.91 3.14 39.94
CA SER A 25 -19.05 3.76 40.68
C SER A 25 -19.45 5.17 40.18
N THR A 26 -20.72 5.52 39.94
CA THR A 26 -22.02 4.85 40.17
C THR A 26 -23.12 5.51 39.34
N SER A 27 -24.11 4.68 38.98
CA SER A 27 -25.48 4.90 38.50
C SER A 27 -26.17 6.27 38.68
N ALA A 28 -26.85 6.72 37.63
CA ALA A 28 -28.18 7.33 37.73
C ALA A 28 -29.09 6.80 36.61
N ASN A 29 -30.21 6.22 37.03
CA ASN A 29 -31.28 5.65 36.25
C ASN A 29 -32.25 6.76 35.82
N ALA A 30 -32.71 6.76 34.56
CA ALA A 30 -33.95 7.42 34.17
C ALA A 30 -34.54 6.71 32.94
N SER A 31 -35.59 5.94 33.22
CA SER A 31 -36.54 5.33 32.29
C SER A 31 -37.23 6.35 31.40
N GLY A 32 -37.53 5.95 30.15
CA GLY A 32 -38.50 6.63 29.30
C GLY A 32 -38.51 6.05 27.90
N GLU A 33 -39.57 5.29 27.61
CA GLU A 33 -39.97 4.65 26.36
C GLU A 33 -39.91 5.66 25.18
N GLU A 34 -39.69 5.25 23.93
CA GLU A 34 -40.75 4.79 23.03
C GLU A 34 -40.11 4.25 21.74
N SER A 35 -40.72 3.19 21.22
CA SER A 35 -40.45 2.64 19.89
C SER A 35 -41.05 3.53 18.81
N SER A 36 -40.38 3.69 17.67
CA SER A 36 -41.10 3.78 16.39
C SER A 36 -40.20 3.43 15.20
N SER A 37 -40.70 2.47 14.45
CA SER A 37 -40.31 2.05 13.11
C SER A 37 -40.59 3.14 12.07
N SER A 38 -39.73 3.29 11.07
CA SER A 38 -40.16 3.72 9.73
C SER A 38 -39.24 3.11 8.66
N LEU A 39 -39.85 2.25 7.85
CA LEU A 39 -39.51 2.06 6.44
C LEU A 39 -39.85 3.37 5.71
N GLU A 40 -39.11 3.72 4.66
CA GLU A 40 -39.64 4.05 3.32
C GLU A 40 -38.51 4.08 2.28
N ASP A 41 -38.80 3.48 1.14
CA ASP A 41 -38.15 3.58 -0.16
C ASP A 41 -38.28 5.00 -0.76
N GLY A 42 -37.55 5.26 -1.85
CA GLY A 42 -38.03 6.22 -2.85
C GLY A 42 -36.96 7.06 -3.53
N ASP A 43 -36.62 6.66 -4.75
CA ASP A 43 -36.03 7.50 -5.79
C ASP A 43 -36.81 8.83 -5.95
N ASP A 44 -36.12 9.95 -6.20
CA ASP A 44 -36.19 10.60 -7.51
C ASP A 44 -35.43 11.93 -7.61
N SER A 45 -34.94 12.11 -8.82
CA SER A 45 -34.50 13.30 -9.55
C SER A 45 -34.66 14.68 -8.88
N SER A 46 -33.61 15.50 -9.02
CA SER A 46 -33.78 16.96 -9.10
C SER A 46 -33.20 17.48 -10.43
N SER A 47 -34.11 18.07 -11.18
CA SER A 47 -33.91 18.85 -12.39
C SER A 47 -33.24 20.20 -12.10
N SER A 48 -32.35 20.59 -13.01
CA SER A 48 -32.08 21.95 -13.52
C SER A 48 -32.71 23.16 -12.81
N SER A 49 -31.90 24.19 -12.51
CA SER A 49 -31.83 25.42 -13.36
C SER A 49 -31.05 26.58 -12.71
N GLU A 50 -30.20 27.19 -13.55
CA GLU A 50 -29.93 28.63 -13.69
C GLU A 50 -29.01 29.43 -12.73
N LYS A 51 -27.90 29.87 -13.37
CA LYS A 51 -27.40 31.26 -13.53
C LYS A 51 -26.62 31.93 -12.42
N GLY A 52 -25.39 32.30 -12.79
CA GLY A 52 -24.56 33.33 -12.15
C GLY A 52 -23.32 33.64 -12.99
N ASP A 53 -23.50 34.40 -14.08
CA ASP A 53 -22.42 35.02 -14.86
C ASP A 53 -21.75 36.17 -14.09
N ALA A 54 -20.41 36.22 -14.09
CA ALA A 54 -19.55 37.43 -14.22
C ALA A 54 -18.07 37.03 -14.00
N LYS A 55 -17.20 36.93 -15.02
CA LYS A 55 -16.58 37.95 -15.88
C LYS A 55 -15.44 38.75 -15.21
N SER A 56 -14.18 38.39 -15.51
CA SER A 56 -13.05 39.28 -15.89
C SER A 56 -11.75 38.44 -15.97
N SER A 57 -11.16 38.12 -17.14
CA SER A 57 -10.44 38.93 -18.15
C SER A 57 -8.94 39.11 -17.90
N SER A 58 -8.11 38.39 -18.67
CA SER A 58 -6.96 38.92 -19.46
C SER A 58 -6.21 37.73 -20.11
N SER A 59 -6.33 37.45 -21.42
CA SER A 59 -5.56 37.98 -22.57
C SER A 59 -4.04 37.96 -22.36
N LYS A 60 -3.17 37.30 -23.14
CA LYS A 60 -2.96 37.38 -24.62
C LYS A 60 -1.87 36.35 -25.03
N LYS A 61 -2.08 35.56 -26.09
CA LYS A 61 -1.52 35.67 -27.48
C LYS A 61 -0.15 35.01 -27.76
N GLY A 62 -0.15 34.21 -28.83
CA GLY A 62 0.99 33.81 -29.68
C GLY A 62 0.65 32.47 -30.35
N GLU A 63 -0.05 32.41 -31.49
CA GLU A 63 0.48 32.54 -32.87
C GLU A 63 1.74 31.69 -33.11
N LYS A 64 1.96 30.90 -34.17
CA LYS A 64 1.26 30.39 -35.36
C LYS A 64 2.34 29.58 -36.14
N SER A 65 1.93 28.75 -37.10
CA SER A 65 2.72 28.12 -38.21
C SER A 65 3.57 26.89 -37.83
N SER A 66 3.38 25.68 -38.39
CA SER A 66 3.29 25.19 -39.78
C SER A 66 4.61 25.23 -40.55
N SER A 67 5.20 24.06 -40.81
CA SER A 67 5.69 23.72 -42.15
C SER A 67 5.93 22.22 -42.28
N SER A 68 5.28 21.68 -43.31
CA SER A 68 5.56 20.42 -43.97
C SER A 68 6.67 20.62 -45.00
N GLU A 69 7.63 19.70 -45.09
CA GLU A 69 8.39 19.46 -46.31
C GLU A 69 8.53 17.96 -46.61
N LYS A 70 8.68 17.69 -47.90
CA LYS A 70 8.41 16.47 -48.67
C LYS A 70 9.71 15.82 -49.12
N ALA A 71 9.64 14.50 -49.34
CA ALA A 71 10.35 13.70 -50.37
C ALA A 71 11.89 13.58 -50.20
N SER A 72 12.62 12.54 -50.60
CA SER A 72 12.41 11.49 -51.61
C SER A 72 13.54 10.44 -51.55
N GLU A 73 13.15 9.18 -51.78
CA GLU A 73 13.82 8.19 -52.64
C GLU A 73 15.13 7.45 -52.25
N LYS A 74 15.07 6.12 -52.55
CA LYS A 74 16.14 5.21 -53.02
C LYS A 74 17.22 4.83 -51.99
N SER A 75 17.65 3.59 -51.80
CA SER A 75 17.67 2.41 -52.68
C SER A 75 17.89 1.13 -51.87
N SER A 76 17.41 0.02 -52.44
CA SER A 76 17.87 -1.37 -52.35
C SER A 76 19.25 -1.68 -51.74
N SER A 77 19.34 -2.73 -50.91
CA SER A 77 19.91 -4.02 -51.33
C SER A 77 19.75 -5.10 -50.26
N SER A 78 19.17 -6.22 -50.67
CA SER A 78 19.28 -7.54 -50.08
C SER A 78 20.74 -8.01 -49.98
N GLU A 79 21.10 -8.75 -48.94
CA GLU A 79 21.87 -9.99 -49.10
C GLU A 79 21.73 -10.91 -47.88
N LYS A 80 21.76 -12.21 -48.19
CA LYS A 80 21.36 -13.35 -47.38
C LYS A 80 22.48 -14.38 -47.53
N SER A 81 23.18 -14.71 -46.46
CA SER A 81 24.09 -15.88 -46.33
C SER A 81 24.85 -15.71 -45.01
N SER A 82 25.19 -16.71 -44.21
CA SER A 82 25.07 -18.17 -44.28
C SER A 82 25.66 -18.72 -42.98
N ASP A 83 25.18 -19.88 -42.58
CA ASP A 83 25.67 -20.73 -41.50
C ASP A 83 27.20 -20.95 -41.48
N LYS A 84 27.79 -21.04 -40.27
CA LYS A 84 28.71 -22.13 -39.93
C LYS A 84 29.02 -22.27 -38.44
N SER A 85 28.89 -23.51 -37.98
CA SER A 85 29.14 -24.02 -36.63
C SER A 85 30.62 -24.37 -36.33
N SER A 86 30.83 -24.77 -35.07
CA SER A 86 31.93 -25.58 -34.48
C SER A 86 33.18 -24.79 -34.05
N SER A 87 33.88 -25.09 -32.95
CA SER A 87 34.02 -26.33 -32.17
C SER A 87 34.59 -26.05 -30.77
N SER A 88 34.22 -26.92 -29.83
CA SER A 88 34.83 -27.14 -28.51
C SER A 88 36.29 -27.61 -28.56
N THR A 89 37.12 -27.18 -27.60
CA THR A 89 38.24 -27.96 -27.06
C THR A 89 38.35 -27.76 -25.56
N LYS A 90 38.37 -28.90 -24.86
CA LYS A 90 38.78 -29.09 -23.47
C LYS A 90 40.29 -28.94 -23.37
N ASP A 91 40.80 -28.48 -22.23
CA ASP A 91 41.93 -29.15 -21.58
C ASP A 91 41.94 -28.88 -20.07
N ASP A 92 42.05 -30.00 -19.35
CA ASP A 92 42.20 -30.17 -17.91
C ASP A 92 43.68 -30.18 -17.53
N SER A 93 44.02 -29.67 -16.34
CA SER A 93 45.11 -30.13 -15.44
C SER A 93 45.07 -29.28 -14.16
N LYS A 94 44.49 -29.73 -13.02
CA LYS A 94 45.06 -30.61 -11.95
C LYS A 94 46.48 -30.16 -11.54
N SER A 95 46.88 -29.90 -10.30
CA SER A 95 46.47 -30.30 -8.94
C SER A 95 47.20 -29.33 -7.96
N SER A 96 46.75 -29.05 -6.73
CA SER A 96 47.20 -29.78 -5.53
C SER A 96 46.46 -29.31 -4.28
N SER A 97 46.02 -30.30 -3.51
CA SER A 97 45.25 -30.23 -2.26
C SER A 97 46.09 -29.87 -1.02
N SER A 98 45.42 -29.35 0.01
CA SER A 98 45.68 -29.71 1.40
C SER A 98 44.40 -29.58 2.26
N GLU A 99 44.13 -30.64 3.00
CA GLU A 99 42.92 -30.90 3.79
C GLU A 99 42.96 -30.25 5.19
N SER A 100 41.79 -29.74 5.64
CA SER A 100 41.05 -29.95 6.91
C SER A 100 41.75 -29.89 8.29
N PRO A 101 41.08 -29.52 9.42
CA PRO A 101 39.64 -29.73 9.69
C PRO A 101 38.85 -28.69 10.54
N LYS A 102 37.50 -28.80 10.41
CA LYS A 102 36.40 -28.63 11.39
C LYS A 102 36.43 -27.50 12.44
N SER A 103 35.37 -26.66 12.44
CA SER A 103 34.16 -26.85 13.27
C SER A 103 33.12 -25.72 13.09
N SER A 104 31.83 -26.11 13.00
CA SER A 104 30.58 -25.47 13.52
C SER A 104 30.36 -23.95 13.35
N SER A 105 29.23 -23.40 12.92
CA SER A 105 27.86 -23.87 12.72
C SER A 105 27.14 -22.80 11.88
N SER A 106 26.55 -23.17 10.75
CA SER A 106 25.72 -22.30 9.93
C SER A 106 24.26 -22.64 10.17
N GLU A 107 23.52 -21.70 10.75
CA GLU A 107 22.05 -21.72 10.75
C GLU A 107 21.58 -21.59 9.30
N ALA A 108 20.88 -22.61 8.85
CA ALA A 108 20.24 -22.65 7.55
C ALA A 108 19.08 -21.64 7.55
N THR A 109 19.26 -20.53 6.84
CA THR A 109 18.15 -19.68 6.42
C THR A 109 17.48 -20.40 5.25
N GLU A 110 16.29 -20.93 5.48
CA GLU A 110 15.46 -21.56 4.45
C GLU A 110 15.14 -20.53 3.36
N SER A 111 15.90 -20.60 2.27
CA SER A 111 15.46 -20.11 0.96
C SER A 111 14.46 -21.11 0.42
N SER A 112 13.16 -20.81 0.56
CA SER A 112 12.11 -21.54 -0.12
C SER A 112 11.62 -20.70 -1.30
N SER A 113 12.06 -21.08 -2.49
CA SER A 113 11.37 -20.73 -3.72
C SER A 113 11.21 -22.01 -4.55
N SER A 114 9.97 -22.18 -5.02
CA SER A 114 9.51 -23.11 -6.07
C SER A 114 9.55 -24.62 -5.78
N GLU A 115 8.49 -25.12 -5.14
CA GLU A 115 7.53 -25.99 -5.86
C GLU A 115 6.10 -25.59 -5.46
N VAL A 116 5.27 -25.39 -6.47
CA VAL A 116 3.91 -24.86 -6.38
C VAL A 116 3.00 -25.97 -5.84
N SER A 117 2.90 -26.10 -4.52
CA SER A 117 1.72 -26.74 -3.93
C SER A 117 0.60 -25.73 -3.98
N SER A 118 -0.15 -25.75 -5.09
CA SER A 118 -1.50 -25.22 -5.16
C SER A 118 -2.24 -25.73 -3.93
N SER A 119 -2.41 -24.90 -2.91
CA SER A 119 -3.45 -25.13 -1.91
C SER A 119 -4.76 -24.90 -2.65
N SER A 120 -5.16 -25.89 -3.45
CA SER A 120 -6.49 -25.97 -4.03
C SER A 120 -7.44 -25.94 -2.84
N VAL A 121 -8.04 -24.78 -2.61
CA VAL A 121 -9.23 -24.69 -1.79
C VAL A 121 -10.17 -25.73 -2.38
N VAL A 122 -10.43 -26.80 -1.62
CA VAL A 122 -11.36 -27.84 -2.03
C VAL A 122 -12.70 -27.13 -2.10
N THR A 123 -13.06 -26.75 -3.33
CA THR A 123 -14.31 -26.06 -3.63
C THR A 123 -15.35 -27.18 -3.68
N PRO A 124 -16.36 -27.19 -2.79
CA PRO A 124 -17.37 -28.24 -2.80
C PRO A 124 -18.01 -28.38 -4.18
N GLU A 125 -18.41 -29.59 -4.54
CA GLU A 125 -19.15 -29.83 -5.77
C GLU A 125 -20.43 -28.97 -5.79
N GLY A 126 -20.74 -28.35 -6.94
CA GLY A 126 -21.86 -27.39 -7.04
C GLY A 126 -21.57 -26.01 -6.45
N THR A 127 -20.30 -25.65 -6.24
CA THR A 127 -19.92 -24.31 -5.78
C THR A 127 -18.81 -23.70 -6.65
N ARG A 128 -18.69 -22.38 -6.59
CA ARG A 128 -17.56 -21.62 -7.16
C ARG A 128 -16.89 -20.79 -6.09
N ALA A 129 -15.60 -20.49 -6.26
CA ALA A 129 -14.95 -19.46 -5.46
C ALA A 129 -15.73 -18.14 -5.53
N ALA A 130 -15.92 -17.51 -4.38
CA ALA A 130 -16.54 -16.19 -4.32
C ALA A 130 -15.58 -15.13 -4.89
N LYS A 131 -16.16 -14.10 -5.48
CA LYS A 131 -15.50 -12.83 -5.82
C LYS A 131 -15.83 -11.83 -4.72
N LEU A 132 -14.99 -10.82 -4.54
CA LEU A 132 -15.26 -9.75 -3.57
C LEU A 132 -16.61 -9.04 -3.85
N ALA A 133 -17.03 -9.03 -5.11
CA ALA A 133 -18.34 -8.51 -5.52
C ALA A 133 -19.52 -9.32 -4.99
N ASP A 134 -19.38 -10.62 -4.74
CA ASP A 134 -20.46 -11.49 -4.22
C ASP A 134 -20.75 -11.22 -2.73
N LEU A 135 -19.74 -10.78 -1.98
CA LEU A 135 -19.90 -10.46 -0.56
C LEU A 135 -20.79 -9.23 -0.35
N GLU A 136 -21.68 -9.33 0.62
CA GLU A 136 -22.39 -8.18 1.17
C GLU A 136 -21.41 -7.22 1.86
N LYS A 137 -21.83 -5.95 2.03
CA LYS A 137 -20.97 -4.92 2.63
C LYS A 137 -20.56 -5.28 4.06
N ASN A 138 -21.47 -5.90 4.81
CA ASN A 138 -21.21 -6.45 6.13
C ASN A 138 -21.89 -7.82 6.22
N VAL A 139 -21.15 -8.81 6.69
CA VAL A 139 -21.68 -10.14 7.02
C VAL A 139 -21.33 -10.50 8.45
N GLU A 140 -22.23 -11.20 9.12
CA GLU A 140 -21.99 -11.84 10.39
C GLU A 140 -21.38 -13.22 10.15
N LEU A 141 -20.27 -13.50 10.83
CA LEU A 141 -19.59 -14.78 10.83
C LEU A 141 -19.49 -15.29 12.27
N LYS A 142 -19.57 -16.61 12.44
CA LYS A 142 -19.17 -17.30 13.67
C LYS A 142 -17.77 -17.85 13.48
N LEU A 143 -16.78 -17.20 14.11
CA LEU A 143 -15.38 -17.60 14.07
C LEU A 143 -14.90 -17.92 15.49
N PHE A 144 -14.38 -19.13 15.72
CA PHE A 144 -13.78 -19.53 17.00
C PHE A 144 -14.71 -19.28 18.21
N ASP A 145 -15.97 -19.68 18.05
CA ASP A 145 -17.07 -19.48 19.02
C ASP A 145 -17.40 -18.01 19.31
N GLN A 146 -16.93 -17.07 18.49
CA GLN A 146 -17.25 -15.64 18.59
C GLN A 146 -18.08 -15.20 17.39
N THR A 147 -19.10 -14.39 17.64
CA THR A 147 -19.78 -13.65 16.57
C THR A 147 -18.94 -12.44 16.19
N VAL A 148 -18.52 -12.38 14.93
CA VAL A 148 -17.72 -11.29 14.39
C VAL A 148 -18.37 -10.75 13.12
N TYR A 149 -18.21 -9.45 12.86
CA TYR A 149 -18.64 -8.83 11.63
C TYR A 149 -17.47 -8.74 10.67
N LEU A 150 -17.61 -9.30 9.46
CA LEU A 150 -16.71 -9.02 8.36
C LEU A 150 -17.26 -7.85 7.56
N SER A 151 -16.45 -6.81 7.35
CA SER A 151 -16.82 -5.64 6.54
C SER A 151 -15.92 -5.51 5.33
N THR A 152 -16.52 -5.37 4.15
CA THR A 152 -15.85 -5.23 2.85
C THR A 152 -15.82 -3.79 2.32
N GLY A 153 -16.50 -2.87 3.02
CA GLY A 153 -16.46 -1.44 2.75
C GLY A 153 -16.90 -1.05 1.34
N SER A 154 -15.98 -0.49 0.58
CA SER A 154 -16.15 -0.09 -0.83
C SER A 154 -15.57 -1.12 -1.80
N LYS A 155 -15.23 -2.32 -1.31
CA LYS A 155 -14.68 -3.45 -2.08
C LYS A 155 -13.33 -3.13 -2.75
N LEU A 156 -12.48 -2.38 -2.05
CA LEU A 156 -11.13 -1.98 -2.48
C LEU A 156 -10.03 -2.94 -1.96
N GLY A 157 -10.39 -4.16 -1.59
CA GLY A 157 -9.47 -5.17 -1.03
C GLY A 157 -9.14 -5.00 0.46
N VAL A 158 -9.47 -3.86 1.08
CA VAL A 158 -9.38 -3.71 2.54
C VAL A 158 -10.59 -4.35 3.20
N VAL A 159 -10.35 -5.40 3.99
CA VAL A 159 -11.39 -6.16 4.70
C VAL A 159 -11.11 -6.12 6.19
N SER A 160 -12.16 -6.00 7.01
CA SER A 160 -12.01 -6.01 8.47
C SER A 160 -12.87 -7.05 9.15
N LEU A 161 -12.34 -7.65 10.22
CA LEU A 161 -13.09 -8.33 11.25
C LEU A 161 -13.32 -7.36 12.41
N ARG A 162 -14.55 -7.34 12.90
CA ARG A 162 -14.96 -6.45 13.98
C ARG A 162 -15.75 -7.19 15.04
N ILE A 163 -15.40 -6.93 16.29
CA ILE A 163 -16.30 -7.12 17.43
C ILE A 163 -16.67 -5.71 17.91
N PRO A 164 -17.96 -5.36 18.01
CA PRO A 164 -18.37 -4.01 18.39
C PRO A 164 -17.64 -3.52 19.64
N ASP A 165 -17.04 -2.33 19.55
CA ASP A 165 -16.33 -1.66 20.65
C ASP A 165 -15.12 -2.41 21.27
N GLU A 166 -14.80 -3.59 20.73
CA GLU A 166 -13.77 -4.48 21.28
C GLU A 166 -12.63 -4.78 20.32
N LEU A 167 -12.89 -4.90 19.01
CA LEU A 167 -11.87 -5.34 18.05
C LEU A 167 -12.07 -4.72 16.67
N TRP A 168 -10.95 -4.31 16.09
CA TRP A 168 -10.72 -4.17 14.65
C TRP A 168 -9.49 -4.98 14.29
N ALA A 169 -9.63 -5.95 13.38
CA ALA A 169 -8.54 -6.62 12.69
C ALA A 169 -8.71 -6.40 11.20
N VAL A 170 -7.82 -5.64 10.58
CA VAL A 170 -7.97 -5.12 9.21
C VAL A 170 -6.81 -5.63 8.37
N THR A 171 -7.12 -6.21 7.21
CA THR A 171 -6.11 -6.71 6.28
C THR A 171 -6.42 -6.26 4.86
N TYR A 172 -5.40 -6.29 4.01
CA TYR A 172 -5.55 -6.10 2.57
C TYR A 172 -5.51 -7.47 1.87
N THR A 173 -6.41 -7.68 0.92
CA THR A 173 -6.51 -8.90 0.14
C THR A 173 -6.86 -8.58 -1.31
N ASP A 174 -6.26 -9.30 -2.24
CA ASP A 174 -6.69 -9.37 -3.64
C ASP A 174 -7.94 -10.24 -3.84
N PHE A 175 -8.39 -10.89 -2.75
CA PHE A 175 -9.50 -11.84 -2.70
C PHE A 175 -9.32 -12.98 -3.71
N ALA A 176 -8.08 -13.36 -4.02
CA ALA A 176 -7.77 -14.42 -4.95
C ALA A 176 -8.41 -15.74 -4.48
N ASN A 177 -9.13 -16.40 -5.40
CA ASN A 177 -9.84 -17.66 -5.14
C ASN A 177 -10.84 -17.58 -3.96
N GLY A 178 -11.37 -16.40 -3.64
CA GLY A 178 -12.33 -16.23 -2.56
C GLY A 178 -11.73 -16.31 -1.17
N VAL A 179 -10.42 -16.11 -1.02
CA VAL A 179 -9.72 -16.30 0.27
C VAL A 179 -9.30 -14.97 0.87
N VAL A 180 -9.54 -14.81 2.18
CA VAL A 180 -8.97 -13.74 3.01
C VAL A 180 -8.02 -14.34 4.02
N ASN A 181 -6.78 -13.84 4.06
CA ASN A 181 -5.74 -14.31 4.96
C ASN A 181 -5.46 -13.27 6.05
N PHE A 182 -5.69 -13.63 7.30
CA PHE A 182 -5.33 -12.82 8.46
C PHE A 182 -4.05 -13.35 9.09
N LYS A 183 -2.98 -12.56 9.07
CA LYS A 183 -1.68 -12.88 9.68
C LYS A 183 -1.11 -11.65 10.39
N SER A 184 -0.35 -11.85 11.46
CA SER A 184 0.24 -10.75 12.26
C SER A 184 1.06 -9.76 11.44
N ASN A 185 1.75 -10.22 10.39
CA ASN A 185 2.61 -9.39 9.56
C ASN A 185 1.87 -8.61 8.45
N ASN A 186 0.57 -8.86 8.23
CA ASN A 186 -0.23 -8.21 7.19
C ASN A 186 -1.57 -7.64 7.71
N THR A 187 -1.81 -7.73 9.02
CA THR A 187 -3.08 -7.36 9.64
C THR A 187 -2.84 -6.26 10.68
N GLY A 188 -3.43 -5.10 10.42
CA GLY A 188 -3.50 -4.02 11.40
C GLY A 188 -4.55 -4.34 12.46
N MET A 189 -4.23 -4.12 13.74
CA MET A 189 -5.13 -4.45 14.85
C MET A 189 -5.29 -3.31 15.85
N GLN A 190 -6.51 -3.12 16.32
CA GLN A 190 -6.83 -2.30 17.50
C GLN A 190 -7.89 -3.03 18.31
N TYR A 191 -7.63 -3.28 19.60
CA TYR A 191 -8.54 -4.08 20.42
C TYR A 191 -8.46 -3.78 21.92
N SER A 192 -9.57 -4.07 22.59
CA SER A 192 -9.71 -4.12 24.05
C SER A 192 -9.38 -5.53 24.53
N LYS A 193 -8.82 -5.68 25.74
CA LYS A 193 -8.47 -6.99 26.32
C LYS A 193 -9.70 -7.74 26.86
N THR A 194 -10.68 -7.98 26.02
CA THR A 194 -11.84 -8.86 26.32
C THR A 194 -11.52 -10.29 25.90
N ASP A 195 -12.23 -11.26 26.46
CA ASP A 195 -12.06 -12.67 26.09
C ASP A 195 -12.33 -12.91 24.60
N ALA A 196 -13.36 -12.26 24.06
CA ALA A 196 -13.76 -12.39 22.66
C ALA A 196 -12.69 -11.82 21.72
N ALA A 197 -12.23 -10.60 21.95
CA ALA A 197 -11.19 -9.98 21.14
C ALA A 197 -9.86 -10.71 21.24
N THR A 198 -9.47 -11.14 22.44
CA THR A 198 -8.20 -11.85 22.67
C THR A 198 -8.15 -13.17 21.89
N LYS A 199 -9.24 -13.94 21.86
CA LYS A 199 -9.32 -15.18 21.05
C LYS A 199 -9.09 -14.95 19.56
N ILE A 200 -9.70 -13.90 19.00
CA ILE A 200 -9.50 -13.58 17.57
C ILE A 200 -8.06 -13.11 17.33
N VAL A 201 -7.51 -12.26 18.21
CA VAL A 201 -6.12 -11.76 18.10
C VAL A 201 -5.11 -12.91 18.16
N GLU A 202 -5.30 -13.87 19.05
CA GLU A 202 -4.46 -15.07 19.11
C GLU A 202 -4.48 -15.85 17.79
N LYS A 203 -5.65 -15.95 17.15
CA LYS A 203 -5.80 -16.59 15.84
C LYS A 203 -5.15 -15.79 14.72
N VAL A 204 -5.29 -14.46 14.70
CA VAL A 204 -4.55 -13.60 13.75
C VAL A 204 -3.04 -13.78 13.91
N ASN A 205 -2.55 -13.91 15.14
CA ASN A 205 -1.13 -14.12 15.42
C ASN A 205 -0.62 -15.50 14.97
N GLN A 206 -1.46 -16.54 15.08
CA GLN A 206 -1.18 -17.86 14.51
C GLN A 206 -1.24 -17.86 12.98
N GLY A 207 -2.03 -16.95 12.41
CA GLY A 207 -2.38 -16.92 11.00
C GLY A 207 -3.53 -17.87 10.71
N PHE A 208 -4.62 -17.34 10.14
CA PHE A 208 -5.74 -18.16 9.67
C PHE A 208 -6.31 -17.61 8.36
N LYS A 209 -7.07 -18.44 7.67
CA LYS A 209 -7.75 -18.06 6.41
C LYS A 209 -9.25 -18.28 6.52
N ILE A 210 -10.00 -17.40 5.86
CA ILE A 210 -11.42 -17.57 5.61
C ILE A 210 -11.60 -17.77 4.11
N SER A 211 -12.19 -18.89 3.70
CA SER A 211 -12.50 -19.18 2.30
C SER A 211 -13.98 -18.95 2.07
N PHE A 212 -14.33 -18.26 0.99
CA PHE A 212 -15.69 -17.96 0.60
C PHE A 212 -16.02 -18.64 -0.72
N VAL A 213 -17.17 -19.31 -0.77
CA VAL A 213 -17.72 -19.91 -1.98
C VAL A 213 -19.15 -19.43 -2.19
N VAL A 214 -19.62 -19.55 -3.42
CA VAL A 214 -21.02 -19.30 -3.80
C VAL A 214 -21.59 -20.61 -4.30
N ASP A 215 -22.70 -21.05 -3.72
CA ASP A 215 -23.41 -22.25 -4.15
C ASP A 215 -24.27 -22.02 -5.42
N ASP A 216 -24.89 -23.09 -5.91
CA ASP A 216 -25.76 -23.07 -7.09
C ASP A 216 -27.00 -22.16 -6.91
N GLU A 217 -27.40 -21.86 -5.68
CA GLU A 217 -28.51 -20.97 -5.34
C GLU A 217 -28.07 -19.50 -5.24
N GLY A 218 -26.76 -19.22 -5.29
CA GLY A 218 -26.18 -17.89 -5.17
C GLY A 218 -25.90 -17.46 -3.73
N THR A 219 -26.00 -18.37 -2.76
CA THR A 219 -25.73 -18.11 -1.35
C THR A 219 -24.24 -18.10 -1.09
N VAL A 220 -23.77 -17.09 -0.35
CA VAL A 220 -22.36 -17.00 0.04
C VAL A 220 -22.13 -17.83 1.29
N MET A 221 -21.25 -18.81 1.17
CA MET A 221 -20.84 -19.70 2.25
C MET A 221 -19.37 -19.45 2.61
N TYR A 222 -18.98 -19.71 3.85
CA TYR A 222 -17.61 -19.57 4.31
C TYR A 222 -17.11 -20.77 5.10
N SER A 223 -15.81 -21.02 5.05
CA SER A 223 -15.11 -21.98 5.90
C SER A 223 -13.81 -21.38 6.44
N VAL A 224 -13.35 -21.91 7.57
CA VAL A 224 -12.13 -21.45 8.25
C VAL A 224 -11.04 -22.50 8.11
N ASP A 225 -9.83 -22.07 7.78
CA ASP A 225 -8.63 -22.92 7.68
C ASP A 225 -8.75 -24.15 6.78
N GLY A 226 -9.65 -24.10 5.79
CA GLY A 226 -9.89 -25.20 4.85
C GLY A 226 -10.74 -26.33 5.42
N SER A 227 -11.52 -26.05 6.47
CA SER A 227 -12.58 -26.95 6.93
C SER A 227 -13.54 -27.30 5.79
N GLU A 228 -14.02 -28.55 5.78
CA GLU A 228 -15.09 -29.02 4.89
C GLU A 228 -16.47 -28.53 5.37
N ASP A 229 -16.57 -28.06 6.61
CA ASP A 229 -17.79 -27.48 7.17
C ASP A 229 -17.94 -26.03 6.72
N TYR A 230 -18.86 -25.81 5.77
CA TYR A 230 -19.25 -24.49 5.30
C TYR A 230 -20.45 -23.96 6.09
N SER A 231 -20.39 -22.69 6.46
CA SER A 231 -21.47 -21.95 7.11
C SER A 231 -21.93 -20.80 6.23
N GLU A 232 -23.20 -20.42 6.32
CA GLU A 232 -23.73 -19.27 5.58
C GLU A 232 -23.15 -17.96 6.10
N ALA A 233 -22.71 -17.09 5.20
CA ALA A 233 -22.31 -15.72 5.52
C ALA A 233 -23.55 -14.82 5.59
N VAL A 234 -24.09 -14.64 6.80
CA VAL A 234 -25.36 -13.96 7.01
C VAL A 234 -25.22 -12.46 6.84
N LYS A 235 -26.06 -11.84 6.01
CA LYS A 235 -26.07 -10.38 5.83
C LYS A 235 -26.33 -9.67 7.15
N ALA A 236 -25.50 -8.67 7.46
CA ALA A 236 -25.66 -7.83 8.64
C ALA A 236 -25.98 -6.37 8.25
N SER A 237 -26.99 -5.79 8.89
CA SER A 237 -27.22 -4.34 8.83
C SER A 237 -26.45 -3.67 9.96
N VAL A 238 -25.65 -2.67 9.62
CA VAL A 238 -24.85 -1.97 10.62
C VAL A 238 -24.92 -0.46 10.41
N ALA A 239 -25.27 0.24 11.48
CA ALA A 239 -25.48 1.69 11.45
C ALA A 239 -24.22 2.46 11.02
N VAL A 240 -24.46 3.54 10.29
CA VAL A 240 -23.48 4.56 9.91
C VAL A 240 -23.66 5.80 10.78
N GLN A 241 -22.57 6.51 11.05
CA GLN A 241 -22.62 7.74 11.85
C GLN A 241 -23.08 8.92 10.99
N LYS A 242 -24.06 9.68 11.48
CA LYS A 242 -24.54 10.90 10.82
C LYS A 242 -23.43 11.96 10.78
N GLY A 243 -23.32 12.67 9.66
CA GLY A 243 -22.31 13.73 9.47
C GLY A 243 -20.89 13.19 9.18
N LYS A 244 -20.73 11.88 9.01
CA LYS A 244 -19.46 11.24 8.65
C LYS A 244 -19.60 10.54 7.29
N VAL A 245 -18.52 10.57 6.50
CA VAL A 245 -18.41 9.85 5.24
C VAL A 245 -18.50 8.35 5.49
N SER A 246 -19.26 7.59 4.68
CA SER A 246 -19.49 6.14 4.87
C SER A 246 -19.01 5.23 3.73
N LYS A 247 -18.39 5.81 2.69
CA LYS A 247 -17.86 5.14 1.50
C LYS A 247 -16.55 5.80 1.06
N ALA A 248 -15.59 5.02 0.56
CA ALA A 248 -14.30 5.52 0.12
C ALA A 248 -14.41 6.45 -1.10
N ASP A 249 -15.38 6.21 -2.00
CA ASP A 249 -15.61 7.05 -3.18
C ASP A 249 -15.87 8.53 -2.83
N SER A 250 -16.38 8.83 -1.64
CA SER A 250 -16.62 10.22 -1.22
C SER A 250 -15.34 10.99 -0.91
N ILE A 251 -14.23 10.30 -0.67
CA ILE A 251 -12.91 10.89 -0.41
C ILE A 251 -11.86 10.51 -1.46
N LYS A 252 -12.18 9.60 -2.38
CA LYS A 252 -11.33 9.25 -3.51
C LYS A 252 -10.99 10.50 -4.32
N ASN A 253 -9.73 10.60 -4.74
CA ASN A 253 -9.19 11.72 -5.52
C ASN A 253 -9.33 13.05 -4.79
N LYS A 254 -9.05 13.05 -3.48
CA LYS A 254 -8.99 14.28 -2.68
C LYS A 254 -7.71 14.40 -1.90
N ILE A 255 -7.27 15.65 -1.75
CA ILE A 255 -6.27 16.05 -0.77
C ILE A 255 -6.99 16.74 0.39
N TYR A 256 -6.74 16.29 1.62
CA TYR A 256 -7.10 16.99 2.83
C TYR A 256 -5.84 17.57 3.45
N GLU A 257 -5.75 18.89 3.50
CA GLU A 257 -4.66 19.62 4.14
C GLU A 257 -5.17 20.24 5.45
N CYS A 258 -4.67 19.73 6.57
CA CYS A 258 -5.10 20.09 7.91
C CYS A 258 -3.94 20.79 8.62
N ALA A 259 -4.03 22.11 8.78
CA ALA A 259 -3.03 22.91 9.48
C ALA A 259 -3.44 23.11 10.95
N ASP A 260 -2.48 22.93 11.86
CA ASP A 260 -2.63 23.12 13.30
C ASP A 260 -1.32 23.69 13.88
N GLY A 261 -1.27 25.00 14.06
CA GLY A 261 -0.04 25.73 14.42
C GLY A 261 1.04 25.55 13.35
N ASP A 262 2.24 25.16 13.78
CA ASP A 262 3.39 24.91 12.89
C ASP A 262 3.34 23.53 12.21
N THR A 263 2.30 22.74 12.49
CA THR A 263 2.12 21.39 11.97
C THR A 263 1.13 21.38 10.82
N THR A 264 1.51 20.79 9.70
CA THR A 264 0.61 20.56 8.55
C THR A 264 0.53 19.06 8.28
N ARG A 265 -0.70 18.54 8.22
CA ARG A 265 -0.98 17.14 7.89
C ARG A 265 -1.67 17.09 6.54
N VAL A 266 -1.10 16.33 5.61
CA VAL A 266 -1.65 16.20 4.26
C VAL A 266 -2.03 14.75 4.01
N PHE A 267 -3.32 14.49 3.81
CA PHE A 267 -3.86 13.20 3.39
C PHE A 267 -4.20 13.26 1.92
N ARG A 268 -3.61 12.40 1.10
CA ARG A 268 -3.94 12.23 -0.31
C ARG A 268 -4.58 10.87 -0.49
N PHE A 269 -5.80 10.84 -1.01
CA PHE A 269 -6.56 9.62 -1.26
C PHE A 269 -6.67 9.37 -2.76
N PHE A 270 -6.26 8.18 -3.18
CA PHE A 270 -6.31 7.65 -4.54
C PHE A 270 -7.34 6.50 -4.60
N ASP A 271 -7.31 5.67 -5.64
CA ASP A 271 -8.22 4.52 -5.72
C ASP A 271 -7.74 3.39 -4.79
N GLY A 272 -8.27 3.34 -3.56
CA GLY A 272 -7.93 2.33 -2.56
C GLY A 272 -6.55 2.45 -1.92
N SER A 273 -5.75 3.45 -2.31
CA SER A 273 -4.46 3.77 -1.71
C SER A 273 -4.38 5.21 -1.22
N TYR A 274 -3.48 5.47 -0.28
CA TYR A 274 -3.33 6.79 0.33
C TYR A 274 -1.87 7.13 0.58
N ILE A 275 -1.59 8.43 0.70
CA ILE A 275 -0.34 8.98 1.22
C ILE A 275 -0.69 9.97 2.32
N TYR A 276 -0.02 9.85 3.46
CA TYR A 276 -0.07 10.80 4.57
C TYR A 276 1.32 11.40 4.78
N GLU A 277 1.38 12.73 4.87
CA GLU A 277 2.57 13.47 5.23
C GLU A 277 2.29 14.32 6.47
N ASN A 278 3.24 14.33 7.41
CA ASN A 278 3.26 15.25 8.53
C ASN A 278 4.46 16.17 8.40
N SER A 279 4.21 17.47 8.34
CA SER A 279 5.22 18.50 8.21
C SER A 279 5.25 19.41 9.43
N VAL A 280 6.44 19.80 9.86
CA VAL A 280 6.66 20.81 10.91
C VAL A 280 7.54 21.91 10.34
N ASN A 281 7.08 23.16 10.38
CA ASN A 281 7.78 24.29 9.74
C ASN A 281 8.13 24.00 8.26
N ASP A 282 7.13 23.54 7.50
CA ASP A 282 7.23 23.19 6.06
C ASP A 282 8.21 22.07 5.70
N LYS A 283 8.71 21.32 6.70
CA LYS A 283 9.57 20.15 6.48
C LYS A 283 8.81 18.89 6.84
N VAL A 284 8.72 17.95 5.90
CA VAL A 284 8.16 16.62 6.15
C VAL A 284 9.04 15.92 7.19
N VAL A 285 8.45 15.62 8.36
CA VAL A 285 9.14 14.95 9.48
C VAL A 285 8.87 13.45 9.51
N ASN A 286 7.68 13.04 9.07
CA ASN A 286 7.33 11.64 8.86
C ASN A 286 6.24 11.55 7.79
N TRP A 287 6.13 10.37 7.20
CA TRP A 287 5.10 10.06 6.22
C TRP A 287 4.82 8.57 6.25
N HIS A 288 3.63 8.21 5.79
CA HIS A 288 3.28 6.83 5.52
C HIS A 288 2.26 6.73 4.41
N ALA A 289 2.32 5.64 3.65
CA ALA A 289 1.44 5.36 2.54
C ALA A 289 0.97 3.90 2.61
N GLY A 290 -0.19 3.60 2.06
CA GLY A 290 -0.70 2.25 2.09
C GLY A 290 -2.10 2.12 1.49
N ARG A 291 -2.87 1.16 2.01
CA ARG A 291 -4.24 0.86 1.55
C ARG A 291 -5.26 1.45 2.51
N TYR A 292 -6.39 1.90 1.99
CA TYR A 292 -7.47 2.42 2.82
C TYR A 292 -8.86 2.01 2.33
N ASP A 293 -9.82 2.07 3.23
CA ASP A 293 -11.24 2.09 2.89
C ASP A 293 -12.03 2.82 3.99
N VAL A 294 -13.27 3.18 3.68
CA VAL A 294 -14.21 3.73 4.65
C VAL A 294 -15.29 2.70 4.93
N GLN A 295 -15.22 2.12 6.12
CA GLN A 295 -16.13 1.10 6.59
C GLN A 295 -16.98 1.65 7.72
N ARG A 296 -18.28 1.78 7.48
CA ARG A 296 -19.26 2.21 8.51
C ARG A 296 -18.92 3.53 9.20
N SER A 297 -18.56 4.54 8.42
CA SER A 297 -18.11 5.85 8.91
C SER A 297 -16.74 5.88 9.58
N THR A 298 -15.99 4.77 9.50
CA THR A 298 -14.62 4.66 9.98
C THR A 298 -13.67 4.59 8.79
N LEU A 299 -12.73 5.53 8.74
CA LEU A 299 -11.60 5.48 7.82
C LEU A 299 -10.56 4.53 8.41
N LEU A 300 -10.32 3.41 7.71
CA LEU A 300 -9.31 2.42 8.06
C LEU A 300 -8.13 2.61 7.11
N MET A 301 -6.95 2.82 7.66
CA MET A 301 -5.72 3.03 6.88
C MET A 301 -4.66 2.03 7.34
N LEU A 302 -4.24 1.18 6.41
CA LEU A 302 -3.22 0.16 6.57
C LEU A 302 -1.91 0.65 5.93
N PRO A 303 -0.94 1.13 6.72
CA PRO A 303 0.34 1.57 6.18
C PRO A 303 1.16 0.39 5.68
N LEU A 304 1.75 0.53 4.50
CA LEU A 304 2.65 -0.43 3.86
C LEU A 304 4.06 0.15 3.64
N HIS A 305 4.15 1.48 3.49
CA HIS A 305 5.38 2.25 3.32
C HIS A 305 5.42 3.36 4.34
N TYR A 306 6.57 3.61 4.96
CA TYR A 306 6.68 4.65 5.97
C TYR A 306 8.12 5.03 6.29
N VAL A 307 8.29 6.24 6.81
CA VAL A 307 9.51 6.67 7.49
C VAL A 307 9.14 7.16 8.89
N GLY A 308 9.85 6.66 9.90
CA GLY A 308 9.59 6.94 11.32
C GLY A 308 8.84 5.82 12.03
N GLU A 309 8.41 6.07 13.27
CA GLU A 309 7.57 5.13 14.02
C GLU A 309 6.16 5.08 13.41
N ILE A 310 5.63 3.87 13.22
CA ILE A 310 4.33 3.65 12.61
C ILE A 310 3.47 2.69 13.42
N ARG A 311 2.16 2.91 13.38
CA ARG A 311 1.16 1.94 13.87
C ARG A 311 0.81 0.98 12.74
N THR A 312 0.41 -0.25 13.08
CA THR A 312 -0.05 -1.21 12.07
C THR A 312 -1.44 -0.89 11.51
N LEU A 313 -2.19 -0.03 12.18
CA LEU A 313 -3.52 0.45 11.78
C LEU A 313 -3.75 1.86 12.27
N PHE A 314 -4.30 2.71 11.41
CA PHE A 314 -4.91 3.97 11.81
C PHE A 314 -6.43 3.88 11.63
N ILE A 315 -7.14 4.25 12.69
CA ILE A 315 -8.60 4.31 12.73
C ILE A 315 -9.01 5.78 12.92
N HIS A 316 -9.60 6.35 11.89
CA HIS A 316 -10.01 7.75 11.85
C HIS A 316 -11.48 7.87 11.43
N SER A 317 -12.00 9.10 11.38
CA SER A 317 -13.25 9.39 10.67
C SER A 317 -13.10 10.67 9.86
N VAL A 318 -13.82 10.74 8.73
CA VAL A 318 -13.88 11.95 7.90
C VAL A 318 -15.29 12.51 8.00
N GLY A 319 -15.40 13.77 8.41
CA GLY A 319 -16.66 14.52 8.45
C GLY A 319 -17.10 14.96 7.06
N THR A 320 -18.42 15.10 6.87
CA THR A 320 -18.97 15.71 5.64
C THR A 320 -18.64 17.20 5.51
N ASP A 321 -18.12 17.79 6.58
CA ASP A 321 -17.62 19.16 6.71
C ASP A 321 -16.10 19.27 6.52
N ASN A 322 -15.46 18.23 5.95
CA ASN A 322 -14.00 18.15 5.74
C ASN A 322 -13.17 18.19 7.03
N THR A 323 -13.74 17.73 8.14
CA THR A 323 -12.97 17.45 9.36
C THR A 323 -12.38 16.04 9.33
N ILE A 324 -11.21 15.85 9.93
CA ILE A 324 -10.65 14.51 10.20
C ILE A 324 -10.51 14.34 11.71
N SER A 325 -11.15 13.32 12.26
CA SER A 325 -11.01 12.94 13.67
C SER A 325 -10.02 11.78 13.81
N MET A 326 -8.92 12.02 14.52
CA MET A 326 -7.80 11.11 14.74
C MET A 326 -7.82 10.62 16.20
N GLY A 327 -8.46 9.48 16.48
CA GLY A 327 -8.64 8.99 17.85
C GLY A 327 -9.72 9.74 18.65
N SER A 328 -9.74 9.55 19.97
CA SER A 328 -10.88 9.96 20.83
C SER A 328 -11.12 11.46 20.91
N ASP A 329 -10.08 12.31 20.78
CA ASP A 329 -10.20 13.72 21.16
C ASP A 329 -9.57 14.73 20.19
N VAL A 330 -8.94 14.29 19.10
CA VAL A 330 -8.30 15.20 18.13
C VAL A 330 -9.15 15.25 16.87
N THR A 331 -9.82 16.38 16.65
CA THR A 331 -10.49 16.69 15.38
C THR A 331 -9.87 17.93 14.77
N VAL A 332 -9.39 17.80 13.54
CA VAL A 332 -8.79 18.89 12.77
C VAL A 332 -9.70 19.27 11.62
N SER A 333 -9.82 20.57 11.36
CA SER A 333 -10.47 21.07 10.14
C SER A 333 -9.45 21.08 9.02
N CYS A 334 -9.87 20.67 7.82
CA CYS A 334 -8.98 20.55 6.68
C CYS A 334 -9.53 21.32 5.48
N THR A 335 -8.64 21.86 4.67
CA THR A 335 -8.96 22.29 3.31
C THR A 335 -8.98 21.05 2.43
N ALA A 336 -10.12 20.79 1.78
CA ALA A 336 -10.28 19.66 0.87
C ALA A 336 -10.23 20.13 -0.58
N ASN A 337 -9.30 19.58 -1.36
CA ASN A 337 -9.15 19.86 -2.79
C ASN A 337 -9.33 18.57 -3.59
N ASN A 338 -9.95 18.66 -4.76
CA ASN A 338 -10.01 17.54 -5.69
C ASN A 338 -8.66 17.39 -6.39
N LEU A 339 -8.28 16.14 -6.64
CA LEU A 339 -7.13 15.77 -7.44
C LEU A 339 -7.61 15.52 -8.88
N GLU A 340 -7.12 16.31 -9.82
CA GLU A 340 -7.24 16.04 -11.26
C GLU A 340 -5.92 15.45 -11.74
N TYR A 341 -5.91 14.15 -12.05
CA TYR A 341 -4.75 13.45 -12.59
C TYR A 341 -5.18 12.21 -13.36
N ASP A 342 -4.35 11.82 -14.32
CA ASP A 342 -4.42 10.51 -14.97
C ASP A 342 -3.60 9.51 -14.17
N TYR A 343 -4.14 8.33 -13.93
CA TYR A 343 -3.44 7.28 -13.20
C TYR A 343 -2.31 6.72 -14.05
N GLU A 344 -1.14 6.63 -13.44
CA GLU A 344 0.01 5.96 -14.04
C GLU A 344 -0.17 4.44 -13.91
N LYS A 345 0.07 3.71 -14.99
CA LYS A 345 -0.04 2.24 -14.99
C LYS A 345 1.32 1.65 -14.66
N ALA A 346 1.39 0.79 -13.64
CA ALA A 346 2.64 0.14 -13.26
C ALA A 346 3.31 -0.59 -14.44
N GLU A 347 2.52 -1.22 -15.30
CA GLU A 347 2.98 -1.93 -16.50
C GLU A 347 3.85 -1.07 -17.43
N ASP A 348 3.59 0.24 -17.52
CA ASP A 348 4.32 1.16 -18.38
C ASP A 348 5.76 1.42 -17.89
N PHE A 349 6.02 1.22 -16.59
CA PHE A 349 7.32 1.45 -15.96
C PHE A 349 8.12 0.14 -15.79
N VAL A 350 7.56 -1.02 -16.14
CA VAL A 350 8.28 -2.30 -16.05
C VAL A 350 9.40 -2.34 -17.08
N GLY A 351 10.64 -2.44 -16.61
CA GLY A 351 11.81 -2.43 -17.48
C GLY A 351 13.11 -2.14 -16.73
N GLU A 352 14.15 -1.92 -17.53
CA GLU A 352 15.41 -1.34 -17.08
C GLU A 352 15.48 0.09 -17.60
N TRP A 353 15.96 0.99 -16.75
CA TRP A 353 16.03 2.41 -17.00
C TRP A 353 17.40 2.93 -16.60
N VAL A 354 17.95 3.85 -17.40
CA VAL A 354 19.31 4.35 -17.22
C VAL A 354 19.31 5.85 -17.02
N ALA A 355 20.27 6.33 -16.26
CA ALA A 355 20.53 7.76 -16.08
C ALA A 355 22.00 7.98 -15.76
N SER A 356 22.55 9.15 -16.11
CA SER A 356 23.90 9.55 -15.69
C SER A 356 23.83 10.89 -14.99
N LYS A 357 24.46 10.99 -13.81
CA LYS A 357 24.44 12.19 -12.99
C LYS A 357 25.75 12.29 -12.20
N ASP A 358 26.40 13.45 -12.27
CA ASP A 358 27.62 13.76 -11.51
C ASP A 358 28.76 12.72 -11.71
N GLY A 359 28.88 12.14 -12.91
CA GLY A 359 29.88 11.12 -13.23
C GLY A 359 29.56 9.72 -12.70
N VAL A 360 28.34 9.51 -12.22
CA VAL A 360 27.81 8.23 -11.75
C VAL A 360 26.72 7.76 -12.72
N ASP A 361 26.87 6.53 -13.20
CA ASP A 361 25.87 5.88 -14.06
C ASP A 361 24.93 5.04 -13.19
N TRP A 362 23.64 5.20 -13.45
CA TRP A 362 22.56 4.60 -12.68
C TRP A 362 21.78 3.63 -13.56
N THR A 363 21.41 2.50 -12.95
CA THR A 363 20.49 1.53 -13.54
C THR A 363 19.36 1.28 -12.56
N PHE A 364 18.14 1.53 -13.00
CA PHE A 364 16.93 1.30 -12.24
C PHE A 364 16.08 0.22 -12.92
N THR A 365 15.98 -0.95 -12.30
CA THR A 365 15.16 -2.06 -12.76
C THR A 365 13.87 -2.13 -11.96
N LEU A 366 12.74 -2.15 -12.67
CA LEU A 366 11.40 -2.30 -12.14
C LEU A 366 10.75 -3.53 -12.78
N LYS A 367 10.37 -4.52 -11.97
CA LYS A 367 9.78 -5.77 -12.47
C LYS A 367 8.28 -5.83 -12.24
N ALA A 368 7.59 -6.55 -13.11
CA ALA A 368 6.14 -6.75 -13.05
C ALA A 368 5.66 -7.47 -11.77
N ASP A 369 6.55 -8.22 -11.10
CA ASP A 369 6.26 -8.86 -9.80
C ASP A 369 6.33 -7.88 -8.61
N GLY A 370 6.54 -6.58 -8.88
CA GLY A 370 6.65 -5.55 -7.86
C GLY A 370 8.03 -5.48 -7.21
N THR A 371 9.04 -6.21 -7.71
CA THR A 371 10.42 -6.08 -7.22
C THR A 371 11.19 -4.96 -7.93
N SER A 372 12.02 -4.25 -7.18
CA SER A 372 12.83 -3.13 -7.66
C SER A 372 14.31 -3.32 -7.34
N LYS A 373 15.17 -2.77 -8.18
CA LYS A 373 16.63 -2.74 -7.99
C LYS A 373 17.18 -1.45 -8.56
N LEU A 374 17.90 -0.68 -7.76
CA LEU A 374 18.60 0.54 -8.14
C LEU A 374 20.08 0.36 -7.88
N GLU A 375 20.90 0.54 -8.90
CA GLU A 375 22.35 0.40 -8.83
C GLU A 375 23.01 1.66 -9.38
N ALA A 376 24.15 2.04 -8.78
CA ALA A 376 24.96 3.14 -9.29
C ALA A 376 26.44 2.75 -9.33
N VAL A 377 27.11 3.11 -10.42
CA VAL A 377 28.53 2.84 -10.66
C VAL A 377 29.28 4.13 -10.99
N GLU A 378 30.45 4.30 -10.39
CA GLU A 378 31.41 5.35 -10.72
C GLU A 378 32.65 4.67 -11.33
N GLY A 379 32.77 4.73 -12.65
CA GLY A 379 33.71 3.89 -13.40
C GLY A 379 33.41 2.40 -13.19
N ALA A 380 34.36 1.65 -12.63
CA ALA A 380 34.19 0.22 -12.32
C ALA A 380 33.69 -0.07 -10.89
N LYS A 381 33.50 0.97 -10.07
CA LYS A 381 33.17 0.82 -8.64
C LYS A 381 31.66 0.97 -8.43
N LYS A 382 31.03 -0.03 -7.81
CA LYS A 382 29.67 0.10 -7.30
C LYS A 382 29.64 1.09 -6.13
N VAL A 383 28.90 2.19 -6.27
CA VAL A 383 28.80 3.26 -5.28
C VAL A 383 27.45 3.33 -4.59
N GLU A 384 26.39 2.76 -5.19
CA GLU A 384 25.07 2.61 -4.58
C GLU A 384 24.44 1.26 -4.99
N TYR A 385 23.67 0.68 -4.07
CA TYR A 385 22.83 -0.48 -4.33
C TYR A 385 21.63 -0.43 -3.41
N LYS A 386 20.42 -0.47 -3.98
CA LYS A 386 19.17 -0.63 -3.27
C LYS A 386 18.34 -1.69 -3.98
N ALA A 387 17.78 -2.63 -3.23
CA ALA A 387 16.80 -3.55 -3.77
C ALA A 387 15.61 -3.69 -2.83
N GLY A 388 14.43 -3.84 -3.43
CA GLY A 388 13.19 -3.52 -2.76
C GLY A 388 11.95 -4.07 -3.44
N THR A 389 10.82 -3.57 -2.98
CA THR A 389 9.55 -3.62 -3.69
C THR A 389 9.16 -2.23 -4.17
N TRP A 390 8.24 -2.18 -5.13
CA TRP A 390 7.68 -0.93 -5.63
C TRP A 390 6.20 -1.09 -6.01
N GLU A 391 5.47 0.01 -5.96
CA GLU A 391 4.09 0.11 -6.46
C GLU A 391 3.74 1.55 -6.84
N ILE A 392 2.61 1.75 -7.53
CA ILE A 392 2.11 3.06 -7.92
C ILE A 392 0.81 3.40 -7.20
N TYR A 393 0.76 4.56 -6.56
CA TYR A 393 -0.44 5.15 -5.99
C TYR A 393 -0.81 6.42 -6.76
N GLY A 394 -1.80 6.31 -7.64
CA GLY A 394 -2.18 7.38 -8.55
C GLY A 394 -1.03 7.74 -9.50
N TYR A 395 -0.37 8.86 -9.23
CA TYR A 395 0.78 9.37 -9.97
C TYR A 395 2.05 9.43 -9.11
N TYR A 396 2.10 8.67 -8.01
CA TYR A 396 3.29 8.52 -7.18
C TYR A 396 3.81 7.09 -7.24
N MET A 397 5.13 6.94 -7.31
CA MET A 397 5.81 5.66 -7.05
C MET A 397 6.15 5.55 -5.57
N MET A 398 5.87 4.40 -4.99
CA MET A 398 6.32 3.99 -3.66
C MET A 398 7.42 2.95 -3.83
N ILE A 399 8.52 3.07 -3.09
CA ILE A 399 9.62 2.10 -3.07
C ILE A 399 9.95 1.75 -1.62
N ASN A 400 10.03 0.45 -1.33
CA ASN A 400 10.49 -0.07 -0.05
C ASN A 400 11.72 -0.95 -0.23
N ASN A 401 12.87 -0.42 0.13
CA ASN A 401 14.16 -1.07 0.05
C ASN A 401 14.39 -1.92 1.31
N HIS A 402 14.91 -3.13 1.11
CA HIS A 402 15.29 -4.03 2.20
C HIS A 402 16.73 -4.55 2.05
N THR A 403 17.37 -4.30 0.92
CA THR A 403 18.79 -4.63 0.69
C THR A 403 19.55 -3.37 0.28
N PHE A 404 20.69 -3.12 0.91
CA PHE A 404 21.49 -1.90 0.72
C PHE A 404 22.97 -2.18 0.60
N LEU A 405 23.70 -1.33 -0.13
CA LEU A 405 25.17 -1.32 -0.08
C LEU A 405 25.68 -0.78 1.26
N ARG A 406 25.01 0.24 1.81
CA ARG A 406 25.46 0.99 2.99
C ARG A 406 24.42 0.90 4.11
N ALA A 407 24.89 0.74 5.33
CA ALA A 407 24.02 0.83 6.50
C ALA A 407 23.51 2.27 6.67
N GLY A 408 22.24 2.43 7.07
CA GLY A 408 21.61 3.74 7.29
C GLY A 408 21.05 4.40 6.02
N SER A 409 21.05 3.71 4.88
CA SER A 409 20.38 4.17 3.66
C SER A 409 18.86 4.27 3.84
N THR A 410 18.24 5.15 3.06
CA THR A 410 16.80 5.37 3.04
C THR A 410 16.03 4.08 2.71
N THR A 411 15.25 3.59 3.68
CA THR A 411 14.51 2.33 3.58
C THR A 411 13.23 2.47 2.78
N SER A 412 12.55 3.59 2.85
CA SER A 412 11.36 3.85 2.07
C SER A 412 11.43 5.23 1.46
N MET A 413 11.05 5.32 0.20
CA MET A 413 10.99 6.56 -0.56
C MET A 413 9.72 6.58 -1.39
N TYR A 414 9.20 7.77 -1.61
CA TYR A 414 8.13 7.99 -2.57
C TYR A 414 8.46 9.22 -3.39
N GLY A 415 7.84 9.31 -4.55
CA GLY A 415 8.06 10.43 -5.44
C GLY A 415 7.02 10.53 -6.52
N GLN A 416 6.85 11.74 -7.03
CA GLN A 416 5.94 12.01 -8.11
C GLN A 416 6.49 11.37 -9.39
N LEU A 417 5.66 10.60 -10.08
CA LEU A 417 5.92 10.10 -11.41
C LEU A 417 5.38 11.06 -12.46
N GLN A 418 6.10 11.15 -13.56
CA GLN A 418 5.61 11.75 -14.78
C GLN A 418 6.05 10.88 -15.96
N THR A 419 5.08 10.29 -16.64
CA THR A 419 5.31 9.52 -17.86
C THR A 419 5.96 10.37 -18.95
N GLY A 420 7.04 9.84 -19.55
CA GLY A 420 7.69 10.43 -20.71
C GLY A 420 6.97 10.13 -22.03
N PRO A 421 7.54 10.54 -23.17
CA PRO A 421 6.97 10.28 -24.48
C PRO A 421 6.76 8.79 -24.74
N ILE A 422 5.65 8.43 -25.38
CA ILE A 422 5.40 7.06 -25.85
C ILE A 422 6.06 6.91 -27.22
N ASP A 423 6.95 5.93 -27.37
CA ASP A 423 7.50 5.54 -28.66
C ASP A 423 6.37 4.99 -29.55
N PRO A 424 6.07 5.63 -30.70
CA PRO A 424 5.00 5.20 -31.59
C PRO A 424 5.16 3.79 -32.15
N LYS A 425 6.39 3.25 -32.20
CA LYS A 425 6.67 1.92 -32.76
C LYS A 425 6.41 0.82 -31.75
N THR A 426 6.83 1.02 -30.51
CA THR A 426 6.76 0.01 -29.45
C THR A 426 5.54 0.17 -28.55
N GLY A 427 4.93 1.35 -28.54
CA GLY A 427 3.85 1.70 -27.61
C GLY A 427 4.32 1.83 -26.16
N LYS A 428 5.64 1.88 -25.91
CA LYS A 428 6.23 1.98 -24.57
C LYS A 428 6.76 3.39 -24.31
N ILE A 429 6.84 3.77 -23.04
CA ILE A 429 7.43 5.04 -22.64
C ILE A 429 8.95 5.01 -22.90
N SER A 430 9.52 6.10 -23.41
CA SER A 430 10.96 6.21 -23.68
C SER A 430 11.77 6.63 -22.46
N GLY A 431 11.10 6.98 -21.37
CA GLY A 431 11.68 7.44 -20.12
C GLY A 431 10.59 7.94 -19.16
N PHE A 432 10.98 8.30 -17.95
CA PHE A 432 10.11 8.92 -16.96
C PHE A 432 10.87 9.84 -16.00
N SER A 433 10.14 10.77 -15.38
CA SER A 433 10.65 11.53 -14.24
C SER A 433 10.13 10.96 -12.93
N PHE A 434 11.00 10.92 -11.92
CA PHE A 434 10.71 10.46 -10.57
C PHE A 434 11.26 11.44 -9.55
N ILE A 435 10.41 12.38 -9.10
CA ILE A 435 10.77 13.42 -8.14
C ILE A 435 10.56 12.85 -6.74
N HIS A 436 11.62 12.27 -6.17
CA HIS A 436 11.56 11.51 -4.92
C HIS A 436 12.11 12.28 -3.71
N ASN A 437 11.78 11.77 -2.52
CA ASN A 437 12.25 12.30 -1.24
C ASN A 437 13.52 11.65 -0.67
N ASP A 438 14.18 10.75 -1.41
CA ASP A 438 15.46 10.15 -0.99
C ASP A 438 16.56 11.21 -0.79
N THR A 439 17.25 11.12 0.35
CA THR A 439 18.30 12.06 0.76
C THR A 439 19.71 11.46 0.72
N ASP A 440 19.85 10.21 0.25
CA ASP A 440 21.13 9.50 0.29
C ASP A 440 22.14 10.11 -0.69
N THR A 441 23.41 9.79 -0.48
CA THR A 441 24.53 10.18 -1.35
C THR A 441 25.26 8.93 -1.86
N PRO A 442 25.42 8.73 -3.18
CA PRO A 442 25.12 9.68 -4.26
C PRO A 442 23.62 9.91 -4.49
N HIS A 443 23.25 11.11 -4.92
CA HIS A 443 21.85 11.47 -5.11
C HIS A 443 21.27 10.78 -6.35
N ILE A 444 20.20 10.00 -6.14
CA ILE A 444 19.46 9.35 -7.22
C ILE A 444 19.00 10.41 -8.27
N PRO A 445 19.11 10.13 -9.58
CA PRO A 445 18.59 10.99 -10.63
C PRO A 445 17.06 11.10 -10.58
N THR A 446 16.53 12.26 -10.97
CA THR A 446 15.06 12.47 -11.05
C THR A 446 14.49 12.16 -12.42
N SER A 447 15.32 11.73 -13.37
CA SER A 447 14.92 11.37 -14.74
C SER A 447 15.67 10.13 -15.15
N PHE A 448 14.98 9.20 -15.79
CA PHE A 448 15.54 7.98 -16.35
C PHE A 448 15.01 7.75 -17.76
N ASP A 449 15.89 7.25 -18.62
CA ASP A 449 15.61 6.96 -20.01
C ASP A 449 15.65 5.44 -20.26
N ALA A 450 14.97 4.98 -21.30
CA ALA A 450 15.14 3.62 -21.78
C ALA A 450 16.58 3.41 -22.27
N PRO A 451 17.20 2.23 -22.04
CA PRO A 451 18.54 1.96 -22.54
C PRO A 451 18.57 2.01 -24.08
N GLU A 452 19.58 2.69 -24.62
CA GLU A 452 19.91 2.62 -26.04
C GLU A 452 20.67 1.32 -26.30
N PHE A 453 20.11 0.44 -27.13
CA PHE A 453 20.82 -0.73 -27.64
C PHE A 453 21.30 -0.40 -29.06
N ASP A 454 22.61 -0.50 -29.30
CA ASP A 454 23.14 -0.49 -30.67
C ASP A 454 22.65 -1.76 -31.38
N ASP A 455 21.86 -1.57 -32.45
CA ASP A 455 21.39 -2.64 -33.36
C ASP A 455 22.53 -3.26 -34.19
#